data_AF-A0A945M2B7-F1
#
_entry.id   AF-A0A945M2B7-F1
#
_cell.length_a   1.000
_cell.length_b   1.000
_cell.length_c   1.000
_cell.angle_alpha   90.00
_cell.angle_beta   90.00
_cell.angle_gamma   90.00
#
_symmetry.space_group_name_H-M   'P 1'
#
loop_
_entity.id
_entity.type
_entity.pdbx_description
1 polymer ?
#
loop_
_entity_poly.entity_id
_entity_poly.type
_entity_poly.pdbx_seq_one_letter_code
_entity_poly.pdbx_strand_id
1 'polypeptide(L)'
;MTAGSISNITVGRSDLSGSYMDKTITPNSSFITEKVIFIAQAAKKFGYSVTMGGTVNLKTLEVFEQHQDLKRLLDKVETRKVIIPVKSFIDNPKVLDEAIKFEELYVMTKKAYLDRRIKNELDRLTSLQTRLI
;
A
#
# COMPACT_ATOMS: atom_id res chain seq x y z
N MET A 1 -30.99 -13.99 0.63
CA MET A 1 -29.78 -13.16 0.46
C MET A 1 -29.21 -12.90 1.85
N THR A 2 -28.17 -13.61 2.26
CA THR A 2 -27.57 -13.42 3.59
C THR A 2 -26.38 -12.47 3.52
N ALA A 3 -26.47 -11.40 4.31
CA ALA A 3 -25.41 -10.71 5.05
C ALA A 3 -24.05 -10.46 4.36
N GLY A 4 -23.78 -9.20 4.02
CA GLY A 4 -22.44 -8.66 3.73
C GLY A 4 -21.81 -9.14 2.41
N SER A 5 -22.06 -8.43 1.30
CA SER A 5 -21.44 -8.76 0.03
C SER A 5 -19.98 -8.26 -0.01
N ILE A 6 -19.05 -9.09 0.45
CA ILE A 6 -17.63 -8.89 0.15
C ILE A 6 -17.46 -9.01 -1.37
N SER A 7 -16.85 -8.02 -2.01
CA SER A 7 -16.59 -8.04 -3.46
C SER A 7 -15.11 -8.17 -3.80
N ASN A 8 -14.22 -7.90 -2.83
CA ASN A 8 -12.78 -7.85 -3.05
C ASN A 8 -12.01 -8.41 -1.85
N ILE A 9 -10.91 -9.11 -2.14
CA ILE A 9 -9.90 -9.51 -1.17
C ILE A 9 -8.63 -8.73 -1.45
N THR A 10 -8.10 -8.02 -0.45
CA THR A 10 -6.82 -7.33 -0.54
C THR A 10 -5.76 -8.08 0.27
N VAL A 11 -4.64 -8.42 -0.37
CA VAL A 11 -3.50 -9.06 0.30
C VAL A 11 -2.45 -8.00 0.65
N GLY A 12 -2.36 -7.66 1.94
CA GLY A 12 -1.31 -6.80 2.48
C GLY A 12 -0.01 -7.58 2.68
N ARG A 13 0.89 -7.53 1.70
CA ARG A 13 2.10 -8.38 1.71
C ARG A 13 3.07 -8.08 2.85
N SER A 14 3.18 -6.83 3.29
CA SER A 14 4.07 -6.44 4.40
C SER A 14 3.64 -7.06 5.72
N ASP A 15 2.33 -7.05 6.00
CA ASP A 15 1.78 -7.69 7.19
C ASP A 15 1.82 -9.22 7.06
N LEU A 16 1.52 -9.76 5.87
CA LEU A 16 1.62 -11.19 5.60
C LEU A 16 3.04 -11.71 5.80
N SER A 17 4.06 -11.04 5.25
CA SER A 17 5.45 -11.43 5.43
C SER A 17 5.89 -11.26 6.88
N GLY A 18 5.50 -10.16 7.53
CA GLY A 18 5.81 -9.89 8.94
C GLY A 18 5.22 -10.95 9.89
N SER A 19 4.09 -11.55 9.53
CA SER A 19 3.42 -12.59 10.32
C SER A 19 4.24 -13.87 10.47
N TYR A 20 5.23 -14.10 9.59
CA TYR A 20 6.12 -15.26 9.67
C TYR A 20 7.29 -15.07 10.64
N MET A 21 7.52 -13.86 11.16
CA MET A 21 8.61 -13.53 12.09
C MET A 21 10.03 -13.91 11.60
N ASP A 22 10.19 -14.07 10.28
CA ASP A 22 11.45 -14.40 9.61
C ASP A 22 11.85 -13.24 8.69
N LYS A 23 13.02 -12.66 8.95
CA LYS A 23 13.54 -11.51 8.19
C LYS A 23 13.92 -11.85 6.75
N THR A 24 14.12 -13.12 6.44
CA THR A 24 14.41 -13.58 5.07
C THR A 24 13.14 -13.60 4.21
N ILE A 25 11.96 -13.73 4.85
CA ILE A 25 10.66 -13.69 4.18
C ILE A 25 10.25 -12.23 4.00
N THR A 26 10.54 -11.70 2.81
CA THR A 26 10.20 -10.31 2.45
C THR A 26 8.94 -10.24 1.59
N PRO A 27 8.28 -9.07 1.47
CA PRO A 27 7.08 -8.91 0.64
C PRO A 27 7.26 -9.30 -0.84
N ASN A 28 8.49 -9.22 -1.37
CA ASN A 28 8.83 -9.55 -2.75
C ASN A 28 9.47 -10.95 -2.90
N SER A 29 9.53 -11.75 -1.82
CA SER A 29 10.05 -13.12 -1.89
C SER A 29 9.12 -14.04 -2.68
N SER A 30 9.68 -15.07 -3.34
CA SER A 30 8.91 -16.10 -4.04
C SER A 30 7.88 -16.77 -3.14
N PHE A 31 8.26 -17.05 -1.88
CA PHE A 31 7.38 -17.62 -0.87
C PHE A 31 6.10 -16.79 -0.68
N ILE A 32 6.22 -15.47 -0.53
CA ILE A 32 5.05 -14.59 -0.38
C ILE A 32 4.26 -14.51 -1.68
N THR A 33 4.93 -14.46 -2.83
CA THR A 33 4.28 -14.48 -4.14
C THR A 33 3.41 -15.73 -4.33
N GLU A 34 3.92 -16.92 -3.96
CA GLU A 34 3.16 -18.17 -4.02
C GLU A 34 1.93 -18.14 -3.13
N LYS A 35 2.03 -17.56 -1.92
CA LYS A 35 0.86 -17.37 -1.04
C LYS A 35 -0.16 -16.41 -1.64
N VAL A 36 0.27 -15.31 -2.25
CA VAL A 36 -0.62 -14.38 -2.96
C VAL A 36 -1.35 -15.09 -4.09
N ILE A 37 -0.65 -15.87 -4.91
CA ILE A 37 -1.25 -16.65 -6.02
C ILE A 37 -2.28 -17.63 -5.47
N PHE A 38 -1.95 -18.39 -4.43
CA PHE A 38 -2.87 -19.32 -3.79
C PHE A 38 -4.15 -18.64 -3.31
N ILE A 39 -4.03 -17.51 -2.61
CA ILE A 39 -5.17 -16.73 -2.12
C ILE A 39 -5.99 -16.20 -3.30
N ALA A 40 -5.33 -15.66 -4.32
CA ALA A 40 -6.00 -15.09 -5.48
C ALA A 40 -6.78 -16.14 -6.28
N GLN A 41 -6.22 -17.34 -6.46
CA GLN A 41 -6.91 -18.47 -7.08
C GLN A 41 -8.16 -18.88 -6.29
N ALA A 42 -8.05 -18.96 -4.96
CA ALA A 42 -9.21 -19.26 -4.11
C ALA A 42 -10.28 -18.16 -4.22
N ALA A 43 -9.88 -16.90 -4.15
CA ALA A 43 -10.78 -15.75 -4.26
C ALA A 43 -11.55 -15.72 -5.59
N LYS A 44 -10.85 -15.96 -6.70
CA LYS A 44 -11.44 -15.96 -8.05
C LYS A 44 -12.48 -17.06 -8.25
N LYS A 45 -12.34 -18.23 -7.58
CA LYS A 45 -13.37 -19.29 -7.62
C LYS A 45 -14.72 -18.85 -7.06
N PHE A 46 -14.72 -17.89 -6.14
CA PHE A 46 -15.94 -17.32 -5.54
C PHE A 46 -16.36 -16.00 -6.20
N GLY A 47 -15.72 -15.59 -7.30
CA GLY A 47 -16.06 -14.37 -8.03
C GLY A 47 -15.57 -13.07 -7.38
N TYR A 48 -14.66 -13.12 -6.41
CA TYR A 48 -14.09 -11.91 -5.81
C TYR A 48 -13.02 -11.29 -6.70
N SER A 49 -12.94 -9.95 -6.71
CA SER A 49 -11.74 -9.27 -7.20
C SER A 49 -10.60 -9.40 -6.18
N VAL A 50 -9.37 -9.29 -6.66
CA VAL A 50 -8.17 -9.43 -5.82
C VAL A 50 -7.28 -8.22 -6.02
N THR A 51 -6.88 -7.62 -4.92
CA THR A 51 -5.94 -6.51 -4.87
C THR A 51 -4.70 -6.94 -4.08
N MET A 52 -3.52 -6.48 -4.48
CA MET A 52 -2.28 -6.71 -3.75
C MET A 52 -1.67 -5.39 -3.30
N GLY A 53 -1.33 -5.29 -2.02
CA GLY A 53 -0.69 -4.12 -1.42
C GLY A 53 0.55 -4.50 -0.61
N GLY A 54 0.98 -3.58 0.25
CA GLY A 54 2.12 -3.76 1.14
C GLY A 54 3.46 -3.47 0.45
N THR A 55 4.09 -2.36 0.82
CA THR A 55 5.41 -1.91 0.34
C THR A 55 5.58 -2.08 -1.18
N VAL A 56 4.60 -1.63 -1.96
CA VAL A 56 4.66 -1.65 -3.43
C VAL A 56 5.77 -0.71 -3.91
N ASN A 57 6.65 -1.22 -4.76
CA ASN A 57 7.84 -0.54 -5.26
C ASN A 57 8.27 -1.13 -6.62
N LEU A 58 9.37 -0.65 -7.19
CA LEU A 58 9.90 -1.15 -8.47
C LEU A 58 10.16 -2.66 -8.46
N LYS A 59 10.66 -3.24 -7.36
CA LYS A 59 10.83 -4.69 -7.22
C LYS A 59 9.50 -5.45 -7.26
N THR A 60 8.39 -4.78 -6.95
CA THR A 60 7.06 -5.39 -7.14
C THR A 60 6.76 -5.58 -8.63
N LEU A 61 7.18 -4.66 -9.51
CA LEU A 61 7.04 -4.83 -10.96
C LEU A 61 7.85 -6.04 -11.46
N GLU A 62 9.10 -6.18 -11.00
CA GLU A 62 9.96 -7.34 -11.32
C GLU A 62 9.27 -8.67 -10.94
N VAL A 63 8.57 -8.72 -9.80
CA VAL A 63 7.80 -9.90 -9.38
C VAL A 63 6.66 -10.21 -10.36
N PHE A 64 5.97 -9.21 -10.92
CA PHE A 64 4.95 -9.44 -11.95
C PHE A 64 5.56 -9.95 -13.27
N GLU A 65 6.79 -9.54 -13.61
CA GLU A 65 7.49 -10.06 -14.80
C GLU A 65 7.85 -11.54 -14.65
N GLN A 66 8.32 -11.92 -13.45
CA GLN A 66 8.72 -13.29 -13.11
C GLN A 66 7.51 -14.24 -12.94
N HIS A 67 6.35 -13.72 -12.53
CA HIS A 67 5.16 -14.52 -12.21
C HIS A 67 3.93 -14.07 -13.02
N GLN A 68 3.75 -14.62 -14.21
CA GLN A 68 2.64 -14.27 -15.11
C GLN A 68 1.25 -14.54 -14.49
N ASP A 69 1.14 -15.48 -13.55
CA ASP A 69 -0.10 -15.75 -12.81
C ASP A 69 -0.61 -14.52 -12.08
N LEU A 70 0.27 -13.68 -11.53
CA LEU A 70 -0.13 -12.44 -10.85
C LEU A 70 -0.85 -11.49 -11.81
N LYS A 71 -0.38 -11.38 -13.06
CA LYS A 71 -0.99 -10.52 -14.09
C LYS A 71 -2.42 -10.94 -14.40
N ARG A 72 -2.68 -12.26 -14.37
CA ARG A 72 -3.99 -12.86 -14.67
C ARG A 72 -4.94 -12.84 -13.47
N LEU A 73 -4.41 -13.03 -12.26
CA LEU A 73 -5.21 -13.26 -11.06
C LEU A 73 -5.52 -11.97 -10.29
N LEU A 74 -4.61 -10.99 -10.31
CA LEU A 74 -4.79 -9.73 -9.60
C LEU A 74 -5.49 -8.70 -10.50
N ASP A 75 -6.48 -8.00 -9.95
CA ASP A 75 -7.17 -6.93 -10.66
C ASP A 75 -6.49 -5.58 -10.42
N LYS A 76 -5.97 -5.37 -9.20
CA LYS A 76 -5.41 -4.10 -8.74
C LYS A 76 -4.17 -4.30 -7.88
N VAL A 77 -3.32 -3.28 -7.86
CA VAL A 77 -2.25 -3.08 -6.89
C VAL A 77 -2.57 -1.81 -6.10
N GLU A 78 -2.29 -1.79 -4.81
CA GLU A 78 -2.49 -0.58 -4.00
C GLU A 78 -1.20 -0.12 -3.32
N THR A 79 -1.03 1.20 -3.29
CA THR A 79 -0.15 1.88 -2.35
C THR A 79 -0.98 2.28 -1.12
N ARG A 80 -0.43 3.08 -0.19
CA ARG A 80 -1.16 3.52 1.01
C ARG A 80 -2.31 4.47 0.69
N LYS A 81 -2.29 5.12 -0.48
CA LYS A 81 -3.29 6.13 -0.88
C LYS A 81 -3.88 5.96 -2.27
N VAL A 82 -3.31 5.11 -3.13
CA VAL A 82 -3.72 4.99 -4.53
C VAL A 82 -3.97 3.53 -4.87
N ILE A 83 -5.08 3.26 -5.55
CA ILE A 83 -5.42 1.94 -6.08
C ILE A 83 -5.22 1.99 -7.60
N ILE A 84 -4.44 1.06 -8.14
CA ILE A 84 -3.96 1.06 -9.52
C ILE A 84 -4.40 -0.25 -10.18
N PRO A 85 -5.11 -0.23 -11.33
CA PRO A 85 -5.36 -1.45 -12.09
C PRO A 85 -4.04 -2.14 -12.49
N VAL A 86 -3.97 -3.47 -12.36
CA VAL A 86 -2.74 -4.24 -12.65
C VAL A 86 -2.22 -3.99 -14.07
N LYS A 87 -3.12 -3.86 -15.05
CA LYS A 87 -2.76 -3.51 -16.42
C LYS A 87 -1.99 -2.18 -16.49
N SER A 88 -2.54 -1.12 -15.87
CA SER A 88 -1.89 0.19 -15.84
C SER A 88 -0.57 0.17 -15.06
N PHE A 89 -0.50 -0.62 -13.99
CA PHE A 89 0.70 -0.77 -13.18
C PHE A 89 1.85 -1.40 -14.00
N ILE A 90 1.55 -2.44 -14.78
CA ILE A 90 2.54 -3.16 -15.61
C ILE A 90 2.90 -2.38 -16.87
N ASP A 91 1.90 -1.88 -17.59
CA ASP A 91 2.10 -1.27 -18.91
C ASP A 91 2.74 0.13 -18.82
N ASN A 92 2.64 0.79 -17.66
CA ASN A 92 3.15 2.14 -17.46
C ASN A 92 3.80 2.31 -16.06
N PRO A 93 5.11 2.07 -15.93
CA PRO A 93 5.84 2.22 -14.67
C PRO A 93 5.69 3.60 -14.02
N LYS A 94 5.48 4.67 -14.80
CA LYS A 94 5.28 6.04 -14.27
C LYS A 94 4.05 6.16 -13.37
N VAL A 95 3.08 5.24 -13.48
CA VAL A 95 1.89 5.25 -12.62
C VAL A 95 2.27 5.01 -11.16
N LEU A 96 3.31 4.19 -10.91
CA LEU A 96 3.83 4.02 -9.56
C LEU A 96 4.49 5.30 -9.05
N ASP A 97 5.30 5.97 -9.88
CA ASP A 97 5.97 7.21 -9.50
C ASP A 97 4.94 8.30 -9.12
N GLU A 98 3.89 8.47 -9.92
CA GLU A 98 2.82 9.44 -9.63
C GLU A 98 2.01 9.05 -8.39
N ALA A 99 1.78 7.75 -8.14
CA ALA A 99 1.12 7.29 -6.92
C ALA A 99 1.95 7.59 -5.67
N ILE A 100 3.27 7.37 -5.71
CA ILE A 100 4.18 7.69 -4.60
C ILE A 100 4.29 9.22 -4.42
N LYS A 101 4.36 9.99 -5.50
CA LYS A 101 4.35 11.45 -5.45
C LYS A 101 3.06 12.01 -4.85
N PHE A 102 1.91 11.40 -5.16
CA PHE A 102 0.65 11.75 -4.51
C PHE A 102 0.71 11.52 -3.00
N GLU A 103 1.31 10.41 -2.54
CA GLU A 103 1.48 10.15 -1.11
C GLU A 103 2.39 11.17 -0.42
N GLU A 104 3.48 11.55 -1.07
CA GLU A 104 4.38 12.60 -0.58
C GLU A 104 3.64 13.93 -0.43
N LEU A 105 2.94 14.39 -1.48
CA LEU A 105 2.15 15.61 -1.45
C LEU A 105 1.04 15.58 -0.39
N TYR A 106 0.42 14.42 -0.19
CA TYR A 106 -0.59 14.21 0.84
C TYR A 106 0.00 14.39 2.25
N VAL A 107 1.19 13.84 2.52
CA VAL A 107 1.89 14.02 3.80
C VAL A 107 2.30 15.49 3.99
N MET A 108 2.85 16.14 2.96
CA MET A 108 3.24 17.54 3.02
C MET A 108 2.05 18.47 3.28
N THR A 109 0.90 18.18 2.66
CA THR A 109 -0.34 18.92 2.90
C THR A 109 -0.81 18.77 4.35
N LYS A 110 -0.76 17.55 4.90
CA LYS A 110 -1.08 17.30 6.31
C LYS A 110 -0.16 18.05 7.25
N LYS A 111 1.15 18.03 6.98
CA LYS A 111 2.14 18.79 7.75
C LYS A 111 1.81 20.28 7.74
N ALA A 112 1.61 20.86 6.55
CA ALA A 112 1.29 22.29 6.43
C ALA A 112 0.00 22.68 7.19
N TYR A 113 -1.01 21.81 7.18
CA TYR A 113 -2.24 22.03 7.95
C TYR A 113 -2.00 21.97 9.47
N LEU A 114 -1.25 20.98 9.95
CA LEU A 114 -0.94 20.82 11.37
C LEU A 114 -0.03 21.94 11.89
N ASP A 115 0.98 22.33 11.12
CA ASP A 115 1.88 23.44 11.44
C ASP A 115 1.11 24.74 11.67
N ARG A 116 0.11 25.02 10.82
CA ARG A 116 -0.77 26.19 11.00
C ARG A 116 -1.59 26.12 12.28
N ARG A 117 -2.09 24.93 12.65
CA ARG A 117 -2.89 24.75 13.87
C ARG A 117 -2.07 24.85 15.15
N ILE A 118 -0.84 24.34 15.13
CA ILE A 118 0.02 24.32 16.32
C ILE A 118 0.76 25.64 16.52
N LYS A 119 0.86 26.50 15.49
CA LYS A 119 1.59 27.77 15.54
C LYS A 119 1.26 28.60 16.78
N ASN A 120 -0.02 28.83 17.06
CA ASN A 120 -0.42 29.66 18.21
C ASN A 120 0.00 29.03 19.56
N GLU A 121 -0.02 27.69 19.67
CA GLU A 121 0.44 27.00 20.87
C GLU A 121 1.96 27.05 21.01
N LEU A 122 2.71 26.97 19.90
CA LEU A 122 4.17 27.16 19.91
C LEU A 122 4.54 28.59 20.32
N ASP A 123 3.86 29.61 19.77
CA ASP A 123 4.04 31.01 20.13
C ASP A 123 3.76 31.24 21.64
N ARG A 124 2.71 30.59 22.17
CA ARG A 124 2.41 30.59 23.60
C ARG A 124 3.53 29.94 24.41
N LEU A 125 4.11 28.83 23.95
CA LEU A 125 5.19 28.12 24.64
C LEU A 125 6.44 29.00 24.78
N THR A 126 6.81 29.75 23.73
CA THR A 126 7.86 30.77 23.80
C THR A 126 7.55 31.84 24.84
N SER A 127 6.31 32.35 24.88
CA SER A 127 5.89 33.35 25.88
C SER A 127 5.91 32.85 27.33
N LEU A 128 5.77 31.53 27.54
CA LEU A 128 5.83 30.93 28.87
C LEU A 128 7.30 30.79 29.33
N GLN A 129 8.21 30.43 28.42
CA GLN A 129 9.63 30.31 28.72
C GLN A 129 10.26 31.64 29.16
N THR A 130 9.83 32.76 28.56
CA THR A 130 10.31 34.10 28.92
C THR A 130 9.78 34.61 30.27
N ARG A 131 8.88 33.89 30.96
CA ARG A 131 8.37 34.28 32.28
C ARG A 131 9.21 33.75 33.44
N LEU A 132 10.12 32.82 33.16
CA LEU A 132 10.99 32.18 34.15
C LEU A 132 12.44 32.70 34.07
N ILE A 133 12.67 33.71 33.24
CA ILE A 133 13.90 34.50 33.10
C ILE A 133 13.55 35.92 33.54
#